data_AF-A0AAX4IBZ9-F1
#
_entry.id   AF-A0AAX4IBZ9-F1
#
_cell.length_a   1.000
_cell.length_b   1.000
_cell.length_c   1.000
_cell.angle_alpha   90.00
_cell.angle_beta   90.00
_cell.angle_gamma   90.00
#
_symmetry.space_group_name_H-M   'P 1'
#
loop_
_entity.id
_entity.type
_entity.pdbx_description
1 polymer ?
#
loop_
_entity_poly.entity_id
_entity_poly.type
_entity_poly.pdbx_seq_one_letter_code
_entity_poly.pdbx_strand_id
1 'polypeptide(L)'
;MLSTFLLALVPLVAATSSSKRGLVFTPNSNWPQDNQIWVQPGSDLTWYYNYQEIPSPAYASKSQEEFEFVPMMWGVTSNPDDTTFLKSVKSLIKDKGINITHALAFNEPDGPTQYGGSDIAPAIAAKAWVANFIPLQELGVKVGLPACTGAPAGLPWLKQFLGNCSDIISDGGEKKNCTYDFLPVHWYDNFGGLASHIGERVANFPDTKIWVTEYAYAHQELAATQEFYNMSADYFDRIDYIERYTYFGAFRSKTSNVGPNVPFLNNDGKVTDIGAWYMGMASTGVNPQSGDKSAALRGTAPVLGAFVAALAGVAFTLTS
;
A
#
# COMPACT_ATOMS: atom_id res chain seq x y z
N MET A 1 -0.91 -58.06 7.22
CA MET A 1 -0.57 -56.83 6.47
C MET A 1 -0.20 -55.77 7.48
N LEU A 2 0.98 -55.15 7.38
CA LEU A 2 1.28 -53.93 8.15
C LEU A 2 0.79 -52.74 7.31
N SER A 3 0.11 -51.78 7.94
CA SER A 3 -0.34 -50.56 7.27
C SER A 3 0.69 -49.45 7.48
N THR A 4 1.42 -49.10 6.43
CA THR A 4 2.45 -48.06 6.49
C THR A 4 1.80 -46.68 6.43
N PHE A 5 1.63 -46.04 7.59
CA PHE A 5 1.26 -44.62 7.63
C PHE A 5 2.43 -43.78 7.11
N LEU A 6 2.33 -43.29 5.88
CA LEU A 6 3.09 -42.13 5.45
C LEU A 6 2.59 -40.91 6.24
N LEU A 7 3.41 -40.38 7.15
CA LEU A 7 3.28 -38.98 7.51
C LEU A 7 3.74 -38.17 6.30
N ALA A 8 2.78 -37.51 5.63
CA ALA A 8 3.12 -36.41 4.76
C ALA A 8 3.73 -35.30 5.63
N LEU A 9 5.04 -35.05 5.48
CA LEU A 9 5.61 -33.79 5.92
C LEU A 9 5.01 -32.70 5.04
N VAL A 10 4.01 -31.99 5.57
CA VAL A 10 3.66 -30.66 5.06
C VAL A 10 4.95 -29.84 5.16
N PRO A 11 5.47 -29.27 4.06
CA PRO A 11 6.65 -28.44 4.13
C PRO A 11 6.34 -27.27 5.05
N LEU A 12 7.19 -27.07 6.07
CA LEU A 12 7.13 -25.85 6.85
C LEU A 12 7.50 -24.72 5.89
N VAL A 13 6.52 -23.87 5.52
CA VAL A 13 6.77 -22.70 4.69
C VAL A 13 7.61 -21.74 5.51
N ALA A 14 8.94 -21.85 5.36
CA ALA A 14 9.87 -20.92 5.94
C ALA A 14 9.61 -19.55 5.34
N ALA A 15 9.47 -18.52 6.18
CA ALA A 15 9.37 -17.15 5.71
C ALA A 15 10.65 -16.83 4.91
N THR A 16 10.52 -16.57 3.61
CA THR A 16 11.63 -16.13 2.78
C THR A 16 11.95 -14.69 3.17
N SER A 17 13.23 -14.38 3.42
CA SER A 17 13.66 -12.99 3.65
C SER A 17 13.86 -12.30 2.30
N SER A 18 13.28 -11.10 2.09
CA SER A 18 13.40 -10.41 0.80
C SER A 18 13.50 -8.88 0.90
N SER A 19 14.66 -8.35 0.49
CA SER A 19 14.92 -6.91 0.43
C SER A 19 14.13 -6.17 -0.65
N LYS A 20 13.29 -6.85 -1.44
CA LYS A 20 12.38 -6.21 -2.41
C LYS A 20 11.13 -5.63 -1.75
N ARG A 21 10.80 -6.09 -0.54
CA ARG A 21 9.57 -5.75 0.19
C ARG A 21 9.62 -4.34 0.75
N GLY A 22 8.53 -3.60 0.55
CA GLY A 22 8.35 -2.28 1.13
C GLY A 22 7.04 -2.16 1.89
N LEU A 23 6.65 -0.94 2.22
CA LEU A 23 5.38 -0.62 2.87
C LEU A 23 4.57 0.37 2.02
N VAL A 24 3.39 -0.05 1.58
CA VAL A 24 2.34 0.87 1.12
C VAL A 24 1.64 1.38 2.38
N PHE A 25 1.98 2.60 2.79
CA PHE A 25 1.68 3.06 4.14
C PHE A 25 0.40 3.91 4.21
N THR A 26 -0.65 3.32 4.79
CA THR A 26 -1.93 3.96 5.09
C THR A 26 -2.01 4.31 6.60
N PRO A 27 -1.55 5.50 7.05
CA PRO A 27 -1.55 5.86 8.47
C PRO A 27 -2.96 5.94 9.05
N ASN A 28 -3.21 5.25 10.17
CA ASN A 28 -4.48 5.32 10.90
C ASN A 28 -4.33 6.06 12.24
N SER A 29 -4.95 7.24 12.35
CA SER A 29 -4.88 8.10 13.54
C SER A 29 -5.56 7.53 14.80
N ASN A 30 -6.39 6.50 14.67
CA ASN A 30 -6.98 5.79 15.81
C ASN A 30 -5.99 4.81 16.48
N TRP A 31 -4.97 4.36 15.74
CA TRP A 31 -4.00 3.35 16.19
C TRP A 31 -2.56 3.69 15.77
N PRO A 32 -2.04 4.88 16.09
CA PRO A 32 -0.73 5.33 15.63
C PRO A 32 0.44 4.47 16.15
N GLN A 33 0.24 3.68 17.22
CA GLN A 33 1.22 2.71 17.70
C GLN A 33 1.45 1.55 16.72
N ASP A 34 0.47 1.21 15.87
CA ASP A 34 0.58 0.11 14.91
C ASP A 34 1.69 0.39 13.87
N ASN A 35 2.01 1.67 13.63
CA ASN A 35 3.09 2.11 12.75
C ASN A 35 4.46 1.56 13.16
N GLN A 36 4.68 1.23 14.44
CA GLN A 36 5.96 0.69 14.92
C GLN A 36 6.13 -0.80 14.61
N ILE A 37 5.06 -1.51 14.24
CA ILE A 37 5.10 -2.95 13.91
C ILE A 37 5.91 -3.16 12.63
N TRP A 38 5.70 -2.32 11.62
CA TRP A 38 6.30 -2.49 10.28
C TRP A 38 7.82 -2.33 10.25
N VAL A 39 8.37 -1.56 11.20
CA VAL A 39 9.79 -1.24 11.33
C VAL A 39 10.43 -1.85 12.60
N GLN A 40 9.79 -2.88 13.17
CA GLN A 40 10.28 -3.60 14.33
C GLN A 40 11.55 -4.43 14.00
N PRO A 41 12.39 -4.78 14.99
CA PRO A 41 13.59 -5.59 14.75
C PRO A 41 13.26 -6.93 14.09
N GLY A 42 13.97 -7.25 13.00
CA GLY A 42 13.73 -8.45 12.20
C GLY A 42 12.61 -8.33 11.17
N SER A 43 12.10 -7.12 10.88
CA SER A 43 11.24 -6.85 9.72
C SER A 43 12.07 -6.74 8.44
N ASP A 44 11.62 -7.42 7.37
CA ASP A 44 12.22 -7.37 6.02
C ASP A 44 12.03 -6.04 5.25
N LEU A 45 11.16 -5.15 5.73
CA LEU A 45 10.69 -4.02 4.91
C LEU A 45 11.77 -2.93 4.78
N THR A 46 12.25 -2.69 3.56
CA THR A 46 13.42 -1.81 3.28
C THR A 46 13.07 -0.42 2.73
N TRP A 47 11.83 -0.21 2.29
CA TRP A 47 11.38 1.06 1.70
C TRP A 47 9.88 1.28 1.94
N TYR A 48 9.39 2.51 1.75
CA TYR A 48 7.96 2.81 1.81
C TYR A 48 7.55 3.96 0.90
N TYR A 49 6.26 3.99 0.58
CA TYR A 49 5.57 5.19 0.10
C TYR A 49 4.25 5.36 0.88
N ASN A 50 3.66 6.55 0.84
CA ASN A 50 2.53 6.95 1.68
C ASN A 50 1.48 7.79 0.92
N TYR A 51 1.47 7.70 -0.41
CA TYR A 51 0.68 8.52 -1.33
C TYR A 51 0.93 10.05 -1.25
N GLN A 52 2.06 10.49 -0.67
CA GLN A 52 2.39 11.90 -0.47
C GLN A 52 3.79 12.23 -0.97
N GLU A 53 4.08 13.53 -1.11
CA GLU A 53 5.36 14.07 -1.53
C GLU A 53 6.36 14.27 -0.38
N ILE A 54 5.96 13.98 0.87
CA ILE A 54 6.76 14.12 2.09
C ILE A 54 6.72 12.85 2.96
N PRO A 55 7.82 12.51 3.66
CA PRO A 55 7.89 11.32 4.50
C PRO A 55 6.95 11.43 5.70
N SER A 56 6.19 10.35 5.97
CA SER A 56 5.33 10.27 7.15
C SER A 56 6.13 10.42 8.47
N PRO A 57 5.68 11.27 9.42
CA PRO A 57 6.39 11.50 10.69
C PRO A 57 6.69 10.24 11.53
N ALA A 58 5.92 9.16 11.34
CA ALA A 58 6.12 7.87 12.02
C ALA A 58 7.49 7.22 11.74
N TYR A 59 8.16 7.58 10.64
CA TYR A 59 9.48 7.05 10.25
C TYR A 59 10.53 8.16 10.09
N ALA A 60 10.25 9.40 10.53
CA ALA A 60 11.19 10.52 10.40
C ALA A 60 12.49 10.38 11.21
N SER A 61 12.61 9.32 12.02
CA SER A 61 13.82 8.91 12.74
C SER A 61 14.61 7.79 12.04
N LYS A 62 14.15 7.29 10.89
CA LYS A 62 14.82 6.27 10.08
C LYS A 62 15.70 6.91 9.01
N SER A 63 16.88 6.35 8.78
CA SER A 63 17.73 6.73 7.64
C SER A 63 17.18 6.14 6.33
N GLN A 64 17.62 6.66 5.17
CA GLN A 64 17.20 6.10 3.87
C GLN A 64 17.82 4.73 3.59
N GLU A 65 18.93 4.42 4.25
CA GLU A 65 19.60 3.12 4.24
C GLU A 65 18.87 2.07 5.10
N GLU A 66 18.14 2.50 6.14
CA GLU A 66 17.25 1.63 6.93
C GLU A 66 15.86 1.45 6.30
N PHE A 67 15.27 2.54 5.79
CA PHE A 67 13.89 2.57 5.30
C PHE A 67 13.70 3.72 4.29
N GLU A 68 14.01 3.47 3.01
CA GLU A 68 13.94 4.49 1.95
C GLU A 68 12.51 5.06 1.83
N PHE A 69 12.38 6.38 1.76
CA PHE A 69 11.11 7.04 1.47
C PHE A 69 11.02 7.36 -0.02
N VAL A 70 10.01 6.81 -0.68
CA VAL A 70 9.71 7.10 -2.09
C VAL A 70 8.52 8.06 -2.17
N PRO A 71 8.72 9.36 -2.50
CA PRO A 71 7.63 10.31 -2.66
C PRO A 71 6.76 9.97 -3.87
N MET A 72 5.45 10.24 -3.75
CA MET A 72 4.46 10.00 -4.79
C MET A 72 3.71 11.29 -5.16
N MET A 73 3.62 11.61 -6.45
CA MET A 73 2.67 12.62 -6.93
C MET A 73 1.34 11.92 -7.22
N TRP A 74 0.53 11.70 -6.18
CA TRP A 74 -0.69 10.88 -6.27
C TRP A 74 -1.61 11.27 -7.42
N GLY A 75 -1.75 12.57 -7.72
CA GLY A 75 -2.52 13.07 -8.86
C GLY A 75 -2.10 14.47 -9.28
N VAL A 76 -2.90 15.07 -10.17
CA VAL A 76 -2.64 16.40 -10.76
C VAL A 76 -3.71 17.40 -10.30
N THR A 77 -3.32 18.64 -10.01
CA THR A 77 -4.27 19.69 -9.60
C THR A 77 -5.04 20.25 -10.82
N SER A 78 -5.94 21.20 -10.63
CA SER A 78 -6.59 21.91 -11.74
C SER A 78 -5.61 22.68 -12.65
N ASN A 79 -4.35 22.83 -12.23
CA ASN A 79 -3.25 23.34 -13.06
C ASN A 79 -2.22 22.22 -13.31
N PRO A 80 -2.10 21.67 -14.53
CA PRO A 80 -1.09 20.64 -14.81
C PRO A 80 0.35 21.16 -14.76
N ASP A 81 0.55 22.48 -14.82
CA ASP A 81 1.87 23.12 -14.73
C ASP A 81 2.26 23.44 -13.26
N ASP A 82 1.52 22.92 -12.28
CA ASP A 82 1.82 23.02 -10.86
C ASP A 82 3.07 22.20 -10.50
N THR A 83 4.08 22.88 -9.95
CA THR A 83 5.39 22.34 -9.60
C THR A 83 5.59 22.14 -8.10
N THR A 84 4.51 22.05 -7.32
CA THR A 84 4.57 21.87 -5.85
C THR A 84 5.24 20.55 -5.46
N PHE A 85 4.92 19.44 -6.15
CA PHE A 85 5.61 18.16 -5.97
C PHE A 85 7.12 18.27 -6.20
N LEU A 86 7.52 18.82 -7.35
CA LEU A 86 8.91 19.06 -7.71
C LEU A 86 9.66 19.91 -6.67
N LYS A 87 9.03 20.94 -6.12
CA LYS A 87 9.61 21.81 -5.08
C LYS A 87 9.79 21.06 -3.77
N SER A 88 8.78 20.30 -3.33
CA SER A 88 8.84 19.47 -2.12
C SER A 88 9.99 18.46 -2.20
N VAL A 89 10.07 17.67 -3.28
CA VAL A 89 11.15 16.68 -3.47
C VAL A 89 12.53 17.35 -3.56
N LYS A 90 12.64 18.48 -4.29
CA LYS A 90 13.90 19.26 -4.33
C LYS A 90 14.31 19.79 -2.95
N SER A 91 13.36 20.13 -2.07
CA SER A 91 13.62 20.55 -0.68
C SER A 91 14.04 19.38 0.22
N LEU A 92 13.44 18.19 0.06
CA LEU A 92 13.91 16.98 0.77
C LEU A 92 15.38 16.69 0.47
N ILE A 93 15.76 16.75 -0.81
CA ILE A 93 17.14 16.51 -1.27
C ILE A 93 18.10 17.62 -0.80
N LYS A 94 17.78 18.89 -1.08
CA LYS A 94 18.75 20.00 -0.94
C LYS A 94 18.76 20.65 0.43
N ASP A 95 17.60 20.81 1.06
CA ASP A 95 17.46 21.58 2.30
C ASP A 95 17.49 20.67 3.54
N LYS A 96 17.05 19.41 3.39
CA LYS A 96 17.00 18.40 4.46
C LYS A 96 18.05 17.28 4.33
N GLY A 97 18.75 17.20 3.20
CA GLY A 97 19.79 16.19 2.95
C GLY A 97 19.27 14.75 2.84
N ILE A 98 17.98 14.55 2.56
CA ILE A 98 17.39 13.22 2.40
C ILE A 98 17.70 12.70 1.00
N ASN A 99 18.38 11.56 0.92
CA ASN A 99 18.78 10.92 -0.33
C ASN A 99 17.59 10.23 -1.03
N ILE A 100 16.71 11.02 -1.65
CA ILE A 100 15.60 10.51 -2.48
C ILE A 100 16.18 9.96 -3.79
N THR A 101 16.14 8.65 -4.00
CA THR A 101 16.68 8.01 -5.22
C THR A 101 15.62 7.59 -6.24
N HIS A 102 14.36 7.46 -5.81
CA HIS A 102 13.20 7.12 -6.65
C HIS A 102 12.02 8.08 -6.39
N ALA A 103 11.12 8.21 -7.36
CA ALA A 103 9.81 8.86 -7.20
C ALA A 103 8.71 8.11 -7.96
N LEU A 104 7.51 8.07 -7.37
CA LEU A 104 6.30 7.50 -7.97
C LEU A 104 5.42 8.60 -8.60
N ALA A 105 4.84 8.30 -9.75
CA ALA A 105 3.86 9.15 -10.41
C ALA A 105 2.42 8.83 -10.00
N PHE A 106 1.46 9.23 -10.83
CA PHE A 106 0.03 9.27 -10.49
C PHE A 106 -0.54 7.89 -10.14
N ASN A 107 -1.41 7.86 -9.14
CA ASN A 107 -2.06 6.66 -8.61
C ASN A 107 -3.33 6.36 -9.41
N GLU A 108 -3.39 5.23 -10.10
CA GLU A 108 -4.55 4.79 -10.91
C GLU A 108 -5.24 5.93 -11.68
N PRO A 109 -4.53 6.65 -12.57
CA PRO A 109 -5.10 7.78 -13.32
C PRO A 109 -6.11 7.36 -14.38
N ASP A 110 -6.18 6.06 -14.70
CA ASP A 110 -7.25 5.40 -15.47
C ASP A 110 -8.46 4.98 -14.60
N GLY A 111 -8.35 5.09 -13.28
CA GLY A 111 -9.40 4.78 -12.30
C GLY A 111 -10.05 6.06 -11.72
N PRO A 112 -11.36 6.04 -11.43
CA PRO A 112 -12.07 7.21 -10.92
C PRO A 112 -11.89 7.43 -9.42
N THR A 113 -11.92 8.69 -8.97
CA THR A 113 -11.66 9.08 -7.57
C THR A 113 -12.60 8.46 -6.55
N GLN A 114 -13.82 8.08 -6.95
CA GLN A 114 -14.76 7.35 -6.09
C GLN A 114 -14.27 5.96 -5.63
N TYR A 115 -13.25 5.39 -6.29
CA TYR A 115 -12.66 4.09 -5.96
C TYR A 115 -11.19 4.18 -5.50
N GLY A 116 -10.60 5.38 -5.42
CA GLY A 116 -9.22 5.60 -4.99
C GLY A 116 -8.22 5.95 -6.10
N GLY A 117 -8.66 6.00 -7.36
CA GLY A 117 -7.84 6.47 -8.47
C GLY A 117 -7.77 8.00 -8.58
N SER A 118 -6.86 8.51 -9.41
CA SER A 118 -6.63 9.96 -9.54
C SER A 118 -7.38 10.60 -10.71
N ASP A 119 -8.07 9.82 -11.56
CA ASP A 119 -8.99 10.26 -12.61
C ASP A 119 -8.41 11.34 -13.55
N ILE A 120 -7.33 10.99 -14.27
CA ILE A 120 -6.52 11.93 -15.05
C ILE A 120 -6.47 11.53 -16.53
N ALA A 121 -6.91 12.42 -17.40
CA ALA A 121 -6.73 12.24 -18.84
C ALA A 121 -5.23 12.15 -19.21
N PRO A 122 -4.79 11.22 -20.09
CA PRO A 122 -3.37 11.01 -20.41
C PRO A 122 -2.60 12.26 -20.85
N ALA A 123 -3.26 13.20 -21.54
CA ALA A 123 -2.65 14.46 -21.99
C ALA A 123 -2.45 15.50 -20.84
N ILE A 124 -3.25 15.42 -19.78
CA ILE A 124 -3.10 16.25 -18.57
C ILE A 124 -1.97 15.70 -17.70
N ALA A 125 -1.94 14.38 -17.51
CA ALA A 125 -0.84 13.68 -16.87
C ALA A 125 0.51 13.91 -17.56
N ALA A 126 0.53 13.91 -18.91
CA ALA A 126 1.74 14.17 -19.69
C ALA A 126 2.33 15.57 -19.45
N LYS A 127 1.49 16.61 -19.34
CA LYS A 127 1.95 17.97 -18.96
C LYS A 127 2.55 18.00 -17.56
N ALA A 128 1.87 17.42 -16.58
CA ALA A 128 2.36 17.35 -15.21
C ALA A 128 3.66 16.54 -15.09
N TRP A 129 3.85 15.51 -15.91
CA TRP A 129 5.11 14.78 -16.02
C TRP A 129 6.26 15.65 -16.52
N VAL A 130 6.05 16.40 -17.61
CA VAL A 130 7.05 17.33 -18.13
C VAL A 130 7.37 18.44 -17.13
N ALA A 131 6.37 18.94 -16.39
CA ALA A 131 6.56 19.97 -15.37
C ALA A 131 7.28 19.46 -14.10
N ASN A 132 7.06 18.21 -13.68
CA ASN A 132 7.54 17.70 -12.38
C ASN A 132 8.60 16.59 -12.46
N PHE A 133 8.45 15.61 -13.35
CA PHE A 133 9.25 14.37 -13.32
C PHE A 133 10.52 14.45 -14.16
N ILE A 134 10.47 15.10 -15.34
CA ILE A 134 11.69 15.33 -16.14
C ILE A 134 12.72 16.17 -15.34
N PRO A 135 12.35 17.27 -14.64
CA PRO A 135 13.28 18.01 -13.80
C PRO A 135 13.66 17.34 -12.46
N LEU A 136 13.23 16.08 -12.24
CA LEU A 136 13.76 15.17 -11.20
C LEU A 136 14.73 14.14 -11.79
N GLN A 137 14.48 13.63 -13.00
CA GLN A 137 15.45 12.81 -13.74
C GLN A 137 16.75 13.59 -14.00
N GLU A 138 16.67 14.90 -14.26
CA GLU A 138 17.83 15.81 -14.32
C GLU A 138 18.66 15.90 -13.02
N LEU A 139 18.10 15.46 -11.88
CA LEU A 139 18.81 15.35 -10.59
C LEU A 139 19.29 13.92 -10.28
N GLY A 140 19.08 12.96 -11.19
CA GLY A 140 19.38 11.55 -10.98
C GLY A 140 18.33 10.78 -10.17
N VAL A 141 17.16 11.36 -9.92
CA VAL A 141 16.03 10.64 -9.29
C VAL A 141 15.35 9.79 -10.37
N LYS A 142 15.33 8.47 -10.17
CA LYS A 142 14.61 7.54 -11.05
C LYS A 142 13.09 7.75 -10.91
N VAL A 143 12.36 7.73 -12.01
CA VAL A 143 10.91 7.96 -12.00
C VAL A 143 10.12 6.76 -12.53
N GLY A 144 9.11 6.35 -11.77
CA GLY A 144 8.16 5.31 -12.16
C GLY A 144 7.07 5.87 -13.05
N LEU A 145 6.67 5.13 -14.08
CA LEU A 145 5.46 5.43 -14.85
C LEU A 145 4.21 5.52 -13.94
N PRO A 146 3.12 6.19 -14.37
CA PRO A 146 1.89 6.24 -13.59
C PRO A 146 1.34 4.83 -13.29
N ALA A 147 0.94 4.60 -12.04
CA ALA A 147 0.54 3.30 -11.52
C ALA A 147 -0.91 2.99 -11.90
N CYS A 148 -1.14 2.64 -13.17
CA CYS A 148 -2.48 2.31 -13.66
C CYS A 148 -3.11 1.10 -12.97
N THR A 149 -4.45 1.07 -12.96
CA THR A 149 -5.23 -0.05 -12.44
C THR A 149 -4.85 -1.38 -13.11
N GLY A 150 -5.22 -2.49 -12.46
CA GLY A 150 -5.14 -3.83 -13.07
C GLY A 150 -6.05 -4.04 -14.29
N ALA A 151 -6.93 -3.08 -14.63
CA ALA A 151 -7.90 -3.22 -15.71
C ALA A 151 -7.26 -3.07 -17.10
N PRO A 152 -7.88 -3.63 -18.17
CA PRO A 152 -7.39 -3.52 -19.55
C PRO A 152 -7.25 -2.08 -20.09
N ALA A 153 -7.84 -1.08 -19.42
CA ALA A 153 -7.72 0.33 -19.79
C ALA A 153 -6.32 0.93 -19.54
N GLY A 154 -5.59 0.40 -18.55
CA GLY A 154 -4.30 0.95 -18.13
C GLY A 154 -3.19 0.87 -19.19
N LEU A 155 -3.19 -0.15 -20.07
CA LEU A 155 -2.18 -0.25 -21.13
C LEU A 155 -2.41 0.78 -22.27
N PRO A 156 -3.64 0.95 -22.81
CA PRO A 156 -3.98 2.09 -23.66
C PRO A 156 -3.69 3.45 -23.02
N TRP A 157 -4.01 3.63 -21.73
CA TRP A 157 -3.76 4.87 -21.00
C TRP A 157 -2.26 5.21 -20.99
N LEU A 158 -1.39 4.27 -20.58
CA LEU A 158 0.06 4.48 -20.54
C LEU A 158 0.67 4.79 -21.91
N LYS A 159 0.19 4.12 -22.97
CA LYS A 159 0.66 4.38 -24.34
C LYS A 159 0.26 5.78 -24.83
N GLN A 160 -0.96 6.23 -24.54
CA GLN A 160 -1.38 7.60 -24.85
C GLN A 160 -0.59 8.63 -24.03
N PHE A 161 -0.37 8.38 -22.73
CA PHE A 161 0.41 9.25 -21.85
C PHE A 161 1.84 9.45 -22.36
N LEU A 162 2.55 8.36 -22.71
CA LEU A 162 3.90 8.42 -23.26
C LEU A 162 3.96 9.11 -24.63
N GLY A 163 2.96 8.89 -25.49
CA GLY A 163 2.83 9.62 -26.77
C GLY A 163 2.71 11.13 -26.55
N ASN A 164 1.70 11.55 -25.77
CA ASN A 164 1.49 12.96 -25.43
C ASN A 164 2.73 13.61 -24.78
N CYS A 165 3.42 12.91 -23.87
CA CYS A 165 4.65 13.41 -23.25
C CYS A 165 5.76 13.61 -24.30
N SER A 166 5.95 12.62 -25.19
CA SER A 166 6.96 12.66 -26.26
C SER A 166 6.70 13.80 -27.25
N ASP A 167 5.44 14.03 -27.61
CA ASP A 167 5.05 15.16 -28.47
C ASP A 167 5.33 16.51 -27.79
N ILE A 168 5.01 16.67 -26.49
CA ILE A 168 5.30 17.91 -25.73
C ILE A 168 6.81 18.21 -25.70
N ILE A 169 7.67 17.24 -25.41
CA ILE A 169 9.13 17.46 -25.33
C ILE A 169 9.83 17.56 -26.69
N SER A 170 9.12 17.24 -27.77
CA SER A 170 9.56 17.38 -29.16
C SER A 170 9.14 18.73 -29.78
N ASP A 171 8.30 19.53 -29.12
CA ASP A 171 7.81 20.79 -29.67
C ASP A 171 8.96 21.76 -29.97
N GLY A 172 8.85 22.45 -31.10
CA GLY A 172 9.86 23.36 -31.62
C GLY A 172 11.23 22.75 -31.97
N GLY A 173 11.43 21.43 -31.94
CA GLY A 173 12.77 20.83 -32.05
C GLY A 173 12.84 19.38 -32.59
N GLU A 174 13.92 18.70 -32.21
CA GLU A 174 14.14 17.29 -32.55
C GLU A 174 13.17 16.37 -31.80
N LYS A 175 12.77 15.26 -32.43
CA LYS A 175 11.90 14.25 -31.81
C LYS A 175 12.61 13.53 -30.67
N LYS A 176 11.97 13.53 -29.50
CA LYS A 176 12.44 12.85 -28.29
C LYS A 176 11.34 11.95 -27.75
N ASN A 177 11.72 10.79 -27.23
CA ASN A 177 10.80 9.91 -26.51
C ASN A 177 10.79 10.31 -25.03
N CYS A 178 9.62 10.27 -24.41
CA CYS A 178 9.46 10.45 -22.97
C CYS A 178 10.18 9.31 -22.21
N THR A 179 11.08 9.66 -21.29
CA THR A 179 11.92 8.72 -20.54
C THR A 179 11.34 8.37 -19.17
N TYR A 180 11.55 7.13 -18.73
CA TYR A 180 11.12 6.58 -17.45
C TYR A 180 12.09 5.46 -17.03
N ASP A 181 12.14 5.14 -15.74
CA ASP A 181 13.14 4.23 -15.18
C ASP A 181 12.54 2.88 -14.75
N PHE A 182 11.26 2.88 -14.36
CA PHE A 182 10.52 1.68 -13.95
C PHE A 182 9.02 1.82 -14.20
N LEU A 183 8.28 0.71 -14.08
CA LEU A 183 6.84 0.61 -14.28
C LEU A 183 6.16 0.04 -13.03
N PRO A 184 5.52 0.90 -12.22
CA PRO A 184 4.51 0.53 -11.23
C PRO A 184 3.34 -0.26 -11.83
N VAL A 185 2.87 -1.30 -11.13
CA VAL A 185 1.69 -2.09 -11.51
C VAL A 185 0.80 -2.39 -10.29
N HIS A 186 -0.52 -2.28 -10.47
CA HIS A 186 -1.53 -2.58 -9.45
C HIS A 186 -2.34 -3.83 -9.80
N TRP A 187 -2.73 -4.64 -8.81
CA TRP A 187 -3.54 -5.84 -9.05
C TRP A 187 -4.37 -6.34 -7.86
N TYR A 188 -5.69 -6.43 -8.04
CA TYR A 188 -6.65 -6.79 -7.00
C TYR A 188 -7.52 -8.04 -7.31
N ASP A 189 -6.89 -9.09 -7.85
CA ASP A 189 -7.53 -10.39 -8.17
C ASP A 189 -6.49 -11.53 -7.99
N ASN A 190 -6.78 -12.73 -8.49
CA ASN A 190 -6.00 -13.96 -8.39
C ASN A 190 -4.58 -13.90 -8.99
N PHE A 191 -3.74 -14.86 -8.59
CA PHE A 191 -2.33 -14.94 -8.98
C PHE A 191 -2.11 -15.21 -10.48
N GLY A 192 -2.98 -15.98 -11.13
CA GLY A 192 -2.86 -16.26 -12.57
C GLY A 192 -3.00 -14.98 -13.41
N GLY A 193 -3.98 -14.14 -13.05
CA GLY A 193 -4.15 -12.82 -13.64
C GLY A 193 -2.98 -11.87 -13.33
N LEU A 194 -2.49 -11.86 -12.09
CA LEU A 194 -1.31 -11.07 -11.68
C LEU A 194 -0.07 -11.37 -12.54
N ALA A 195 0.27 -12.65 -12.68
CA ALA A 195 1.40 -13.09 -13.50
C ALA A 195 1.19 -12.75 -14.99
N SER A 196 -0.04 -12.90 -15.51
CA SER A 196 -0.39 -12.53 -16.88
C SER A 196 -0.32 -11.01 -17.12
N HIS A 197 -0.72 -10.19 -16.14
CA HIS A 197 -0.69 -8.74 -16.22
C HIS A 197 0.76 -8.22 -16.25
N ILE A 198 1.61 -8.74 -15.36
CA ILE A 198 3.05 -8.45 -15.36
C ILE A 198 3.70 -8.90 -16.68
N GLY A 199 3.32 -10.07 -17.21
CA GLY A 199 3.76 -10.55 -18.52
C GLY A 199 3.37 -9.62 -19.68
N GLU A 200 2.13 -9.11 -19.69
CA GLU A 200 1.71 -8.10 -20.66
C GLU A 200 2.54 -6.81 -20.55
N ARG A 201 2.81 -6.33 -19.32
CA ARG A 201 3.62 -5.13 -19.11
C ARG A 201 5.04 -5.32 -19.65
N VAL A 202 5.74 -6.39 -19.29
CA VAL A 202 7.10 -6.68 -19.78
C VAL A 202 7.14 -6.83 -21.31
N ALA A 203 6.10 -7.41 -21.92
CA ALA A 203 6.01 -7.53 -23.39
C ALA A 203 5.78 -6.19 -24.12
N ASN A 204 5.27 -5.17 -23.43
CA ASN A 204 5.02 -3.83 -24.00
C ASN A 204 6.06 -2.78 -23.59
N PHE A 205 6.77 -3.04 -22.48
CA PHE A 205 7.81 -2.19 -21.89
C PHE A 205 9.05 -3.06 -21.65
N PRO A 206 9.77 -3.48 -22.72
CA PRO A 206 10.95 -4.33 -22.60
C PRO A 206 12.05 -3.64 -21.78
N ASP A 207 12.92 -4.45 -21.18
CA ASP A 207 14.07 -4.06 -20.33
C ASP A 207 13.73 -3.14 -19.12
N THR A 208 12.45 -2.84 -18.90
CA THR A 208 11.95 -1.96 -17.84
C THR A 208 11.78 -2.74 -16.54
N LYS A 209 12.20 -2.15 -15.40
CA LYS A 209 11.95 -2.74 -14.08
C LYS A 209 10.48 -2.61 -13.69
N ILE A 210 9.92 -3.67 -13.14
CA ILE A 210 8.55 -3.72 -12.60
C ILE A 210 8.60 -3.48 -11.10
N TRP A 211 7.75 -2.58 -10.62
CA TRP A 211 7.47 -2.39 -9.20
C TRP A 211 6.00 -2.74 -8.95
N VAL A 212 5.70 -3.74 -8.12
CA VAL A 212 4.31 -4.11 -7.83
C VAL A 212 3.83 -3.25 -6.66
N THR A 213 3.40 -2.02 -6.95
CA THR A 213 3.14 -0.99 -5.93
C THR A 213 1.90 -1.28 -5.10
N GLU A 214 0.88 -1.94 -5.67
CA GLU A 214 -0.25 -2.46 -4.89
C GLU A 214 -0.68 -3.83 -5.38
N TYR A 215 -0.81 -4.78 -4.46
CA TYR A 215 -1.48 -6.04 -4.75
C TYR A 215 -2.09 -6.71 -3.52
N ALA A 216 -3.26 -7.33 -3.70
CA ALA A 216 -3.92 -8.22 -2.74
C ALA A 216 -5.03 -9.03 -3.44
N TYR A 217 -5.29 -10.28 -3.02
CA TYR A 217 -6.45 -11.01 -3.54
C TYR A 217 -7.71 -10.60 -2.75
N ALA A 218 -8.37 -9.54 -3.23
CA ALA A 218 -9.41 -8.84 -2.52
C ALA A 218 -10.67 -9.69 -2.28
N HIS A 219 -11.28 -9.52 -1.10
CA HIS A 219 -12.54 -10.13 -0.66
C HIS A 219 -12.62 -11.67 -0.69
N GLN A 220 -11.47 -12.36 -0.66
CA GLN A 220 -11.43 -13.83 -0.66
C GLN A 220 -11.42 -14.47 0.73
N GLU A 221 -11.68 -15.78 0.75
CA GLU A 221 -11.53 -16.64 1.92
C GLU A 221 -10.06 -16.78 2.35
N LEU A 222 -9.84 -16.91 3.66
CA LEU A 222 -8.51 -16.83 4.28
C LEU A 222 -7.47 -17.76 3.64
N ALA A 223 -7.85 -19.01 3.33
CA ALA A 223 -6.95 -19.96 2.69
C ALA A 223 -6.51 -19.51 1.29
N ALA A 224 -7.41 -18.95 0.48
CA ALA A 224 -7.11 -18.46 -0.86
C ALA A 224 -6.26 -17.17 -0.82
N THR A 225 -6.50 -16.30 0.17
CA THR A 225 -5.65 -15.10 0.39
C THR A 225 -4.24 -15.49 0.86
N GLN A 226 -4.11 -16.50 1.73
CA GLN A 226 -2.82 -17.05 2.17
C GLN A 226 -2.08 -17.77 1.03
N GLU A 227 -2.78 -18.55 0.20
CA GLU A 227 -2.21 -19.22 -0.98
C GLU A 227 -1.69 -18.19 -1.99
N PHE A 228 -2.52 -17.21 -2.36
CA PHE A 228 -2.13 -16.10 -3.23
C PHE A 228 -0.89 -15.35 -2.70
N TYR A 229 -0.86 -15.03 -1.40
CA TYR A 229 0.28 -14.37 -0.78
C TYR A 229 1.58 -15.18 -0.99
N ASN A 230 1.54 -16.49 -0.70
CA ASN A 230 2.73 -17.33 -0.81
C ASN A 230 3.17 -17.48 -2.28
N MET A 231 2.24 -17.69 -3.21
CA MET A 231 2.56 -17.77 -4.65
C MET A 231 3.16 -16.47 -5.20
N SER A 232 2.62 -15.32 -4.80
CA SER A 232 3.08 -14.00 -5.27
C SER A 232 4.43 -13.60 -4.70
N ALA A 233 4.67 -13.78 -3.39
CA ALA A 233 5.99 -13.52 -2.79
C ALA A 233 7.08 -14.43 -3.41
N ASP A 234 6.81 -15.73 -3.51
CA ASP A 234 7.74 -16.73 -4.10
C ASP A 234 8.00 -16.48 -5.60
N TYR A 235 7.03 -15.92 -6.34
CA TYR A 235 7.23 -15.44 -7.71
C TYR A 235 8.09 -14.17 -7.75
N PHE A 236 7.75 -13.14 -6.96
CA PHE A 236 8.43 -11.84 -6.98
C PHE A 236 9.89 -11.92 -6.50
N ASP A 237 10.16 -12.72 -5.47
CA ASP A 237 11.50 -12.90 -4.91
C ASP A 237 12.48 -13.48 -5.96
N ARG A 238 12.01 -14.38 -6.84
CA ARG A 238 12.83 -15.07 -7.87
C ARG A 238 12.99 -14.33 -9.20
N ILE A 239 12.28 -13.24 -9.46
CA ILE A 239 12.22 -12.62 -10.80
C ILE A 239 13.02 -11.32 -10.85
N ASP A 240 14.10 -11.28 -11.63
CA ASP A 240 15.08 -10.18 -11.66
C ASP A 240 14.56 -8.85 -12.23
N TYR A 241 13.49 -8.88 -13.04
CA TYR A 241 12.84 -7.65 -13.51
C TYR A 241 11.83 -7.09 -12.51
N ILE A 242 11.37 -7.86 -11.52
CA ILE A 242 10.58 -7.36 -10.40
C ILE A 242 11.56 -6.87 -9.35
N GLU A 243 11.75 -5.54 -9.27
CA GLU A 243 12.74 -4.91 -8.41
C GLU A 243 12.21 -4.72 -6.99
N ARG A 244 10.93 -4.32 -6.86
CA ARG A 244 10.27 -4.02 -5.57
C ARG A 244 8.80 -4.40 -5.57
N TYR A 245 8.22 -4.64 -4.39
CA TYR A 245 6.79 -4.87 -4.24
C TYR A 245 6.21 -4.48 -2.86
N THR A 246 4.94 -4.10 -2.85
CA THR A 246 4.18 -3.63 -1.69
C THR A 246 2.80 -4.29 -1.62
N TYR A 247 2.64 -5.24 -0.69
CA TYR A 247 1.36 -5.93 -0.47
C TYR A 247 0.39 -5.01 0.27
N PHE A 248 -0.83 -4.85 -0.24
CA PHE A 248 -1.81 -3.90 0.28
C PHE A 248 -2.54 -4.45 1.52
N GLY A 249 -1.85 -4.45 2.66
CA GLY A 249 -2.34 -5.03 3.92
C GLY A 249 -1.92 -4.30 5.20
N ALA A 250 -1.29 -3.13 5.14
CA ALA A 250 -0.68 -2.41 6.27
C ALA A 250 -1.68 -1.73 7.25
N PHE A 251 -2.74 -2.45 7.63
CA PHE A 251 -3.87 -1.95 8.42
C PHE A 251 -4.54 -3.10 9.19
N ARG A 252 -5.60 -2.78 9.95
CA ARG A 252 -6.42 -3.77 10.67
C ARG A 252 -7.53 -4.32 9.78
N SER A 253 -7.85 -5.61 9.94
CA SER A 253 -8.95 -6.34 9.28
C SER A 253 -10.27 -5.53 9.23
N LYS A 254 -10.77 -5.03 10.36
CA LYS A 254 -11.99 -4.19 10.44
C LYS A 254 -11.93 -2.81 9.76
N THR A 255 -10.79 -2.41 9.20
CA THR A 255 -10.65 -1.20 8.38
C THR A 255 -10.27 -1.50 6.94
N SER A 256 -10.30 -2.77 6.53
CA SER A 256 -10.02 -3.18 5.16
C SER A 256 -11.15 -2.82 4.20
N ASN A 257 -10.82 -2.05 3.17
CA ASN A 257 -11.63 -1.91 1.97
C ASN A 257 -11.50 -3.11 1.01
N VAL A 258 -10.42 -3.91 1.11
CA VAL A 258 -10.12 -5.08 0.25
C VAL A 258 -10.50 -6.42 0.88
N GLY A 259 -11.35 -6.41 1.92
CA GLY A 259 -11.83 -7.61 2.62
C GLY A 259 -10.97 -8.03 3.82
N PRO A 260 -11.54 -8.77 4.79
CA PRO A 260 -11.01 -8.85 6.15
C PRO A 260 -9.83 -9.82 6.32
N ASN A 261 -9.57 -10.69 5.35
CA ASN A 261 -8.54 -11.74 5.42
C ASN A 261 -7.17 -11.31 4.87
N VAL A 262 -7.13 -10.22 4.12
CA VAL A 262 -5.92 -9.60 3.53
C VAL A 262 -4.96 -9.01 4.59
N PRO A 263 -5.40 -8.27 5.63
CA PRO A 263 -4.48 -7.37 6.32
C PRO A 263 -3.51 -8.05 7.29
N PHE A 264 -2.41 -7.34 7.53
CA PHE A 264 -1.32 -7.73 8.41
C PHE A 264 -1.71 -7.73 9.89
N LEU A 265 -2.80 -7.04 10.28
CA LEU A 265 -3.26 -6.97 11.66
C LEU A 265 -4.71 -7.42 11.82
N ASN A 266 -4.99 -8.15 12.89
CA ASN A 266 -6.35 -8.46 13.31
C ASN A 266 -7.06 -7.21 13.87
N ASN A 267 -8.32 -7.35 14.27
CA ASN A 267 -9.12 -6.23 14.77
C ASN A 267 -8.57 -5.58 16.05
N ASP A 268 -7.85 -6.35 16.88
CA ASP A 268 -7.19 -5.84 18.10
C ASP A 268 -5.79 -5.27 17.84
N GLY A 269 -5.20 -5.45 16.65
CA GLY A 269 -3.85 -4.97 16.30
C GLY A 269 -2.75 -6.01 16.46
N LYS A 270 -3.09 -7.30 16.48
CA LYS A 270 -2.11 -8.40 16.52
C LYS A 270 -1.76 -8.85 15.11
N VAL A 271 -0.47 -9.10 14.87
CA VAL A 271 0.07 -9.55 13.57
C VAL A 271 -0.56 -10.87 13.14
N THR A 272 -1.11 -10.91 11.92
CA THR A 272 -1.69 -12.08 11.25
C THR A 272 -0.59 -12.92 10.58
N ASP A 273 -0.91 -14.12 10.11
CA ASP A 273 0.07 -14.96 9.39
C ASP A 273 0.65 -14.25 8.16
N ILE A 274 -0.19 -13.59 7.35
CA ILE A 274 0.26 -12.82 6.18
C ILE A 274 1.14 -11.64 6.61
N GLY A 275 0.76 -10.92 7.67
CA GLY A 275 1.59 -9.83 8.21
C GLY A 275 2.95 -10.29 8.70
N ALA A 276 3.01 -11.44 9.36
CA ALA A 276 4.26 -12.02 9.83
C ALA A 276 5.14 -12.47 8.65
N TRP A 277 4.60 -13.27 7.73
CA TRP A 277 5.33 -13.75 6.56
C TRP A 277 5.89 -12.60 5.71
N TYR A 278 5.11 -11.52 5.53
CA TYR A 278 5.54 -10.36 4.75
C TYR A 278 6.69 -9.59 5.39
N MET A 279 6.72 -9.53 6.73
CA MET A 279 7.85 -8.98 7.49
C MET A 279 9.01 -9.98 7.67
N GLY A 280 9.00 -11.15 7.02
CA GLY A 280 10.06 -12.16 7.13
C GLY A 280 9.97 -13.06 8.39
N MET A 281 8.83 -13.02 9.09
CA MET A 281 8.61 -13.68 10.38
C MET A 281 7.77 -14.96 10.27
N ALA A 282 7.90 -15.83 11.28
CA ALA A 282 7.10 -17.07 11.38
C ALA A 282 5.61 -16.77 11.65
N SER A 283 4.73 -17.66 11.19
CA SER A 283 3.27 -17.59 11.39
C SER A 283 2.88 -17.42 12.86
N THR A 284 1.85 -16.62 13.11
CA THR A 284 1.36 -16.28 14.44
C THR A 284 0.14 -17.08 14.86
N GLY A 285 -0.56 -17.73 13.90
CA GLY A 285 -1.85 -18.37 14.11
C GLY A 285 -2.99 -17.39 14.40
N VAL A 286 -2.78 -16.09 14.19
CA VAL A 286 -3.78 -15.05 14.47
C VAL A 286 -4.72 -14.91 13.27
N ASN A 287 -5.94 -15.43 13.44
CA ASN A 287 -7.05 -15.20 12.51
C ASN A 287 -7.30 -13.67 12.36
N PRO A 288 -7.30 -13.10 11.13
CA PRO A 288 -7.49 -11.67 10.90
C PRO A 288 -8.80 -11.11 11.48
N GLN A 289 -9.89 -11.88 11.48
CA GLN A 289 -11.19 -11.45 11.99
C GLN A 289 -11.33 -11.59 13.51
N SER A 290 -10.26 -11.98 14.23
CA SER A 290 -10.27 -12.04 15.70
C SER A 290 -10.06 -10.66 16.34
N GLY A 291 -10.77 -10.41 17.44
CA GLY A 291 -10.63 -9.19 18.26
C GLY A 291 -11.97 -8.62 18.73
N ASP A 292 -12.03 -7.29 18.91
CA ASP A 292 -13.22 -6.47 19.19
C ASP A 292 -13.95 -6.69 20.52
N LYS A 293 -13.34 -7.40 21.47
CA LYS A 293 -13.89 -7.51 22.85
C LYS A 293 -14.01 -6.17 23.59
N SER A 294 -13.42 -5.10 23.05
CA SER A 294 -13.58 -3.71 23.50
C SER A 294 -15.02 -3.17 23.42
N ALA A 295 -15.89 -3.76 22.60
CA ALA A 295 -17.31 -3.37 22.53
C ALA A 295 -18.17 -4.04 23.62
N ALA A 296 -17.93 -5.32 23.90
CA ALA A 296 -18.80 -6.15 24.75
C ALA A 296 -18.64 -5.91 26.26
N LEU A 297 -17.57 -5.22 26.70
CA LEU A 297 -17.27 -5.00 28.12
C LEU A 297 -17.67 -3.61 28.66
N ARG A 298 -18.29 -2.75 27.84
CA ARG A 298 -18.81 -1.45 28.29
C ARG A 298 -20.32 -1.52 28.59
N GLY A 299 -20.67 -2.08 29.76
CA GLY A 299 -21.83 -1.59 30.49
C GLY A 299 -23.09 -2.47 30.66
N THR A 300 -23.00 -3.81 30.67
CA THR A 300 -24.06 -4.61 31.30
C THR A 300 -23.88 -4.67 32.81
N ALA A 301 -24.18 -3.56 33.50
CA ALA A 301 -24.35 -3.59 34.96
C ALA A 301 -25.65 -4.35 35.29
N PRO A 302 -25.63 -5.37 36.17
CA PRO A 302 -26.85 -6.08 36.53
C PRO A 302 -27.75 -5.17 37.38
N VAL A 303 -28.95 -4.87 36.89
CA VAL A 303 -29.99 -4.18 37.68
C VAL A 303 -30.56 -5.17 38.69
N LEU A 304 -29.85 -5.35 39.81
CA LEU A 304 -30.29 -6.15 40.93
C LEU A 304 -31.35 -5.36 41.71
N GLY A 305 -32.63 -5.67 41.48
CA GLY A 305 -33.73 -4.98 42.13
C GLY A 305 -33.76 -5.21 43.64
N ALA A 306 -33.77 -4.12 44.41
CA ALA A 306 -33.92 -4.15 45.87
C ALA A 306 -35.05 -3.21 46.31
N PHE A 307 -36.23 -3.78 46.58
CA PHE A 307 -37.30 -3.07 47.30
C PHE A 307 -36.93 -2.97 48.78
N VAL A 308 -36.85 -1.75 49.31
CA VAL A 308 -37.02 -1.49 50.76
C VAL A 308 -37.89 -0.25 50.91
N ALA A 309 -38.97 -0.37 51.68
CA ALA A 309 -39.86 0.74 52.00
C ALA A 309 -39.63 1.21 53.45
N ALA A 310 -39.74 2.52 53.69
CA ALA A 310 -39.81 3.11 55.02
C ALA A 310 -40.77 4.32 55.00
N LEU A 311 -41.52 4.52 56.08
CA LEU A 311 -42.55 5.55 56.25
C LEU A 311 -42.13 6.58 57.31
N ALA A 312 -42.65 7.83 57.20
CA ALA A 312 -43.35 8.60 58.26
C ALA A 312 -43.09 10.13 58.22
N GLY A 313 -44.09 10.93 58.69
CA GLY A 313 -43.99 12.38 58.98
C GLY A 313 -44.11 13.29 57.75
N VAL A 314 -45.15 14.09 57.46
CA VAL A 314 -46.28 14.72 58.20
C VAL A 314 -45.98 16.06 58.92
N ALA A 315 -46.15 17.17 58.18
CA ALA A 315 -46.75 18.47 58.59
C ALA A 315 -46.95 19.32 57.29
N PHE A 316 -48.07 19.97 56.95
CA PHE A 316 -48.78 21.10 57.61
C PHE A 316 -47.93 22.38 57.74
N THR A 317 -48.31 23.59 57.31
CA THR A 317 -49.50 24.16 56.59
C THR A 317 -49.16 25.63 56.15
N LEU A 318 -49.96 26.51 55.52
CA LEU A 318 -51.42 26.61 55.21
C LEU A 318 -51.66 27.47 53.91
N THR A 319 -52.68 28.34 53.92
CA THR A 319 -53.23 29.32 52.92
C THR A 319 -52.40 30.61 52.74
N SER A 320 -52.70 31.52 51.79
CA SER A 320 -53.97 31.79 51.06
C SER A 320 -53.79 32.08 49.57
#